data_AF-A0A1H3NDM7-F1
#
_entry.id   AF-A0A1H3NDM7-F1
#
_cell.length_a   1.000
_cell.length_b   1.000
_cell.length_c   1.000
_cell.angle_alpha   90.00
_cell.angle_beta   90.00
_cell.angle_gamma   90.00
#
_symmetry.space_group_name_H-M   'P 1'
#
loop_
_entity.id
_entity.type
_entity.pdbx_description
1 polymer ?
#
loop_
_entity_poly.entity_id
_entity_poly.type
_entity_poly.pdbx_seq_one_letter_code
_entity_poly.pdbx_strand_id
1 'polypeptide(L)'
;MAAARIQTQRLEQILQARRDAAQVDFESVCAEILKVRNILAELGHNGQEPDQAYLALGADDLWHHWVAQRREALFRELARLHVLREDKARVLKNSNGRAQAFGAVVKQKQAAHAQISERKALAALNEMTVTERLARTIKS
;
A
#
# COMPACT_ATOMS: atom_id res chain seq x y z
N MET A 1 -0.73 14.67 29.17
CA MET A 1 -0.70 13.35 28.47
C MET A 1 -1.74 13.20 27.36
N ALA A 2 -2.96 13.77 27.48
CA ALA A 2 -3.99 13.66 26.45
C ALA A 2 -3.58 14.26 25.07
N ALA A 3 -2.97 15.44 25.05
CA ALA A 3 -2.51 16.10 23.81
C ALA A 3 -1.50 15.26 22.98
N ALA A 4 -0.56 14.57 23.64
CA ALA A 4 0.43 13.72 22.98
C ALA A 4 -0.20 12.45 22.36
N ARG A 5 -1.25 11.89 23.00
CA ARG A 5 -2.02 10.77 22.43
C ARG A 5 -2.81 11.20 21.20
N ILE A 6 -3.48 12.36 21.27
CA ILE A 6 -4.23 12.94 20.15
C ILE A 6 -3.31 13.19 18.95
N GLN A 7 -2.12 13.74 19.19
CA GLN A 7 -1.14 13.98 18.12
C GLN A 7 -0.65 12.68 17.48
N THR A 8 -0.39 11.65 18.28
CA THR A 8 0.04 10.33 17.79
C THR A 8 -1.03 9.67 16.92
N GLN A 9 -2.28 9.69 17.38
CA GLN A 9 -3.43 9.16 16.62
C GLN A 9 -3.65 9.91 15.31
N ARG A 10 -3.54 11.25 15.31
CA ARG A 10 -3.62 12.05 14.07
C ARG A 10 -2.53 11.70 13.08
N LEU A 11 -1.29 11.52 13.55
CA LEU A 11 -0.18 11.12 12.68
C LEU A 11 -0.38 9.71 12.10
N GLU A 12 -0.89 8.77 12.89
CA GLU A 12 -1.24 7.42 12.43
C GLU A 12 -2.28 7.47 11.32
N GLN A 13 -3.36 8.24 11.52
CA GLN A 13 -4.41 8.43 10.51
C GLN A 13 -3.87 9.05 9.21
N ILE A 14 -3.00 10.06 9.31
CA ILE A 14 -2.39 10.69 8.13
C ILE A 14 -1.52 9.69 7.37
N LEU A 15 -0.72 8.88 8.07
CA LEU A 15 0.15 7.90 7.44
C LEU A 15 -0.66 6.76 6.79
N GLN A 16 -1.74 6.33 7.43
CA GLN A 16 -2.67 5.36 6.88
C GLN A 16 -3.34 5.90 5.61
N ALA A 17 -3.91 7.10 5.67
CA ALA A 17 -4.54 7.73 4.50
C ALA A 17 -3.56 7.90 3.31
N ARG A 18 -2.29 8.22 3.58
CA ARG A 18 -1.26 8.31 2.53
C ARG A 18 -0.93 6.94 1.92
N ARG A 19 -0.90 5.89 2.73
CA ARG A 19 -0.74 4.52 2.24
C ARG A 19 -1.93 4.13 1.36
N ASP A 20 -3.15 4.38 1.81
CA ASP A 20 -4.36 4.01 1.10
C ASP A 20 -4.46 4.76 -0.24
N ALA A 21 -4.15 6.06 -0.25
CA ALA A 21 -4.06 6.83 -1.50
C ALA A 21 -3.01 6.26 -2.46
N ALA A 22 -1.82 5.92 -1.97
CA ALA A 22 -0.78 5.30 -2.80
C ALA A 22 -1.18 3.90 -3.32
N GLN A 23 -2.00 3.17 -2.57
CA GLN A 23 -2.53 1.88 -2.98
C GLN A 23 -3.55 2.03 -4.10
N VAL A 24 -4.50 2.95 -3.96
CA VAL A 24 -5.50 3.26 -5.00
C VAL A 24 -4.82 3.68 -6.30
N ASP A 25 -3.81 4.56 -6.22
CA ASP A 25 -3.03 4.98 -7.39
C ASP A 25 -2.34 3.79 -8.09
N PHE A 26 -1.76 2.87 -7.32
CA PHE A 26 -1.08 1.69 -7.86
C PHE A 26 -2.08 0.72 -8.52
N GLU A 27 -3.22 0.48 -7.87
CA GLU A 27 -4.29 -0.37 -8.39
C GLU A 27 -4.90 0.21 -9.67
N SER A 28 -5.09 1.52 -9.73
CA SER A 28 -5.57 2.22 -10.93
C SER A 28 -4.64 1.98 -12.13
N VAL A 29 -3.31 2.10 -11.95
CA VAL A 29 -2.37 1.82 -13.03
C VAL A 29 -2.39 0.34 -13.43
N CYS A 30 -2.52 -0.58 -12.47
CA CYS A 30 -2.65 -2.01 -12.77
C CYS A 30 -3.93 -2.32 -13.58
N ALA A 31 -5.04 -1.67 -13.26
CA ALA A 31 -6.29 -1.79 -13.98
C ALA A 31 -6.17 -1.30 -15.44
N GLU A 32 -5.52 -0.14 -15.66
CA GLU A 32 -5.27 0.36 -17.01
C GLU A 32 -4.34 -0.56 -17.82
N ILE A 33 -3.31 -1.14 -17.20
CA ILE A 33 -2.46 -2.16 -17.86
C ILE A 33 -3.30 -3.36 -18.32
N LEU A 34 -4.18 -3.87 -17.45
CA LEU A 34 -5.06 -4.99 -17.79
C LEU A 34 -6.00 -4.63 -18.94
N LYS A 35 -6.59 -3.44 -18.92
CA LYS A 35 -7.44 -2.93 -19.99
C LYS A 35 -6.72 -2.89 -21.34
N VAL A 36 -5.51 -2.35 -21.39
CA VAL A 36 -4.72 -2.30 -22.63
C VAL A 36 -4.33 -3.70 -23.11
N ARG A 37 -4.00 -4.62 -22.19
CA ARG A 37 -3.74 -6.03 -22.54
C ARG A 37 -4.95 -6.72 -23.13
N ASN A 38 -6.15 -6.48 -22.59
CA ASN A 38 -7.39 -7.04 -23.12
C ASN A 38 -7.65 -6.54 -24.54
N ILE A 39 -7.50 -5.24 -24.79
CA ILE A 39 -7.64 -4.66 -26.15
C ILE A 39 -6.63 -5.30 -27.12
N LEU A 40 -5.39 -5.51 -26.69
CA LEU A 40 -4.38 -6.19 -27.52
C LEU A 40 -4.72 -7.65 -27.81
N ALA A 41 -5.33 -8.36 -26.86
CA ALA A 41 -5.80 -9.73 -27.05
C ALA A 41 -6.97 -9.78 -28.05
N GLU A 42 -7.93 -8.86 -27.92
CA GLU A 42 -9.05 -8.71 -28.86
C GLU A 42 -8.56 -8.42 -30.29
N LEU A 43 -7.59 -7.52 -30.45
CA LEU A 43 -6.96 -7.24 -31.75
C LEU A 43 -6.21 -8.45 -32.34
N GLY A 44 -5.78 -9.40 -31.51
CA GLY A 44 -5.10 -10.63 -31.93
C GLY A 44 -6.04 -11.75 -32.37
N HIS A 45 -7.33 -11.69 -32.02
CA HIS A 45 -8.29 -12.76 -32.29
C HIS A 45 -9.06 -12.64 -33.61
N ASN A 46 -8.79 -11.61 -34.42
CA ASN A 46 -9.44 -11.42 -35.73
C ASN A 46 -8.85 -12.32 -36.83
N GLY A 47 -8.62 -13.60 -36.53
CA GLY A 47 -8.11 -14.63 -37.45
C GLY A 47 -9.19 -15.22 -38.36
N GLN A 48 -10.12 -14.39 -38.87
CA GLN A 48 -10.94 -14.82 -39.99
C GLN A 48 -10.09 -14.79 -41.26
N GLU A 49 -10.14 -15.86 -42.04
CA GLU A 49 -9.53 -15.85 -43.38
C GLU A 49 -10.10 -14.67 -44.17
N PRO A 50 -9.24 -13.87 -44.83
CA PRO A 50 -9.68 -12.75 -45.63
C PRO A 50 -10.55 -13.25 -46.79
N ASP A 51 -11.73 -12.66 -46.93
CA ASP A 51 -12.66 -12.97 -48.01
C ASP A 51 -12.05 -12.56 -49.36
N GLN A 52 -12.06 -13.46 -50.34
CA GLN A 52 -11.40 -13.27 -51.64
C GLN A 52 -11.88 -12.03 -52.39
N ALA A 53 -13.11 -11.56 -52.13
CA ALA A 53 -13.62 -10.32 -52.70
C ALA A 53 -12.90 -9.06 -52.15
N TYR A 54 -12.46 -9.09 -50.89
CA TYR A 54 -11.75 -7.99 -50.23
C TYR A 54 -10.25 -8.00 -50.52
N LEU A 55 -9.66 -9.18 -50.73
CA LEU A 55 -8.28 -9.35 -51.21
C LEU A 55 -8.05 -8.64 -52.55
N ALA A 56 -9.00 -8.78 -53.48
CA ALA A 56 -8.92 -8.14 -54.80
C ALA A 56 -8.97 -6.60 -54.74
N LEU A 57 -9.47 -6.03 -53.63
CA LEU A 57 -9.57 -4.59 -53.40
C LEU A 57 -8.42 -4.02 -52.56
N GLY A 58 -7.49 -4.87 -52.08
CA GLY A 58 -6.41 -4.47 -51.17
C GLY A 58 -6.91 -4.02 -49.79
N ALA A 59 -8.17 -4.33 -49.44
CA ALA A 59 -8.77 -3.93 -48.17
C ALA A 59 -8.12 -4.65 -46.98
N ASP A 60 -7.62 -5.87 -47.20
CA ASP A 60 -6.92 -6.65 -46.18
C ASP A 60 -5.56 -6.03 -45.82
N ASP A 61 -4.81 -5.50 -46.80
CA ASP A 61 -3.54 -4.81 -46.54
C ASP A 61 -3.76 -3.53 -45.72
N LEU A 62 -4.81 -2.76 -46.04
CA LEU A 62 -5.19 -1.57 -45.28
C LEU A 62 -5.62 -1.92 -43.85
N TRP A 63 -6.39 -3.00 -43.67
CA TRP A 63 -6.78 -3.50 -42.36
C TRP A 63 -5.58 -3.98 -41.54
N HIS A 64 -4.70 -4.80 -42.13
CA HIS A 64 -3.49 -5.27 -41.48
C HIS A 64 -2.55 -4.12 -41.10
N HIS A 65 -2.41 -3.12 -41.97
CA HIS A 65 -1.62 -1.92 -41.68
C HIS A 65 -2.22 -1.13 -40.51
N TRP A 66 -3.53 -0.91 -40.50
CA TRP A 66 -4.23 -0.25 -39.39
C TRP A 66 -4.08 -1.02 -38.08
N VAL A 67 -4.27 -2.35 -38.10
CA VAL A 67 -4.07 -3.21 -36.92
C VAL A 67 -2.62 -3.13 -36.43
N ALA A 68 -1.64 -3.17 -37.32
CA ALA A 68 -0.23 -3.06 -36.96
C ALA A 68 0.09 -1.73 -36.28
N GLN A 69 -0.34 -0.61 -36.87
CA GLN A 69 -0.18 0.73 -36.26
C GLN A 69 -0.86 0.81 -34.89
N ARG A 70 -2.07 0.24 -34.77
CA ARG A 70 -2.83 0.26 -33.51
C ARG A 70 -2.13 -0.56 -32.42
N ARG A 71 -1.60 -1.74 -32.76
CA ARG A 71 -0.84 -2.58 -31.83
C ARG A 71 0.44 -1.88 -31.39
N GLU A 72 1.16 -1.24 -32.31
CA GLU A 72 2.35 -0.47 -31.97
C GLU A 72 2.05 0.66 -30.97
N ALA A 73 0.99 1.44 -31.21
CA ALA A 73 0.56 2.49 -30.30
C ALA A 73 0.21 1.93 -28.91
N LEU A 74 -0.50 0.80 -28.85
CA LEU A 74 -0.86 0.15 -27.58
C LEU A 74 0.36 -0.43 -26.85
N PHE A 75 1.37 -0.95 -27.57
CA PHE A 75 2.62 -1.41 -26.97
C PHE A 75 3.43 -0.25 -26.36
N ARG A 76 3.49 0.89 -27.05
CA ARG A 76 4.13 2.10 -26.50
C ARG A 76 3.41 2.56 -25.22
N GLU A 77 2.08 2.54 -25.22
CA GLU A 77 1.30 2.88 -24.03
C GLU A 77 1.52 1.87 -22.89
N LEU A 78 1.60 0.57 -23.19
CA LEU A 78 1.95 -0.43 -22.18
C LEU A 78 3.33 -0.20 -21.58
N ALA A 79 4.32 0.15 -22.39
CA ALA A 79 5.65 0.47 -21.89
C ALA A 79 5.60 1.67 -20.93
N ARG A 80 4.88 2.73 -21.31
CA ARG A 80 4.64 3.91 -20.46
C ARG A 80 3.95 3.55 -19.15
N LEU A 81 2.89 2.73 -19.20
CA LEU A 81 2.15 2.29 -18.02
C LEU A 81 3.01 1.39 -17.10
N HIS A 82 3.89 0.55 -17.66
CA HIS A 82 4.80 -0.26 -16.88
C HIS A 82 5.81 0.57 -16.09
N VAL A 83 6.38 1.61 -16.71
CA VAL A 83 7.23 2.58 -16.02
C VAL A 83 6.45 3.29 -14.91
N LEU A 84 5.25 3.78 -15.22
CA LEU A 84 4.39 4.43 -14.25
C LEU A 84 4.03 3.50 -13.07
N ARG A 85 3.79 2.21 -13.33
CA ARG A 85 3.53 1.19 -12.30
C ARG A 85 4.72 1.06 -11.36
N GLU A 86 5.95 1.05 -11.87
CA GLU A 86 7.16 0.95 -11.04
C GLU A 86 7.32 2.19 -10.15
N ASP A 87 7.05 3.38 -10.68
CA ASP A 87 7.05 4.62 -9.90
C ASP A 87 6.00 4.58 -8.78
N LYS A 88 4.77 4.18 -9.10
CA LYS A 88 3.70 4.04 -8.11
C LYS A 88 4.00 2.94 -7.07
N ALA A 89 4.61 1.82 -7.49
CA ALA A 89 5.05 0.77 -6.58
C ALA A 89 6.10 1.28 -5.58
N ARG A 90 7.03 2.13 -6.04
CA ARG A 90 8.03 2.77 -5.17
C ARG A 90 7.38 3.69 -4.16
N VAL A 91 6.41 4.51 -4.58
CA VAL A 91 5.64 5.39 -3.68
C VAL A 91 4.85 4.59 -2.65
N LEU A 92 4.18 3.51 -3.06
CA LEU A 92 3.44 2.63 -2.18
C LEU A 92 4.37 1.95 -1.16
N LYS A 93 5.51 1.40 -1.59
CA LYS A 93 6.52 0.80 -0.72
C LYS A 93 7.00 1.79 0.34
N ASN A 94 7.32 3.02 -0.06
CA ASN A 94 7.77 4.06 0.86
C ASN A 94 6.69 4.46 1.86
N SER A 95 5.44 4.60 1.41
CA SER A 95 4.31 4.96 2.27
C SER A 95 4.00 3.86 3.28
N ASN A 96 4.02 2.60 2.84
CA ASN A 96 3.85 1.44 3.70
C ASN A 96 4.98 1.32 4.74
N GLY A 97 6.24 1.48 4.31
CA GLY A 97 7.39 1.48 5.21
C GLY A 97 7.32 2.56 6.29
N ARG A 98 6.88 3.77 5.94
CA ARG A 98 6.65 4.86 6.90
C ARG A 98 5.54 4.54 7.91
N ALA A 99 4.42 4.00 7.45
CA ALA A 99 3.32 3.60 8.33
C ALA A 99 3.76 2.48 9.30
N GLN A 100 4.47 1.46 8.81
CA GLN A 100 5.00 0.37 9.63
C GLN A 100 6.03 0.85 10.66
N ALA A 101 6.99 1.68 10.24
CA ALA A 101 7.99 2.25 11.13
C ALA A 101 7.34 3.07 12.25
N PHE A 102 6.34 3.89 11.91
CA PHE A 102 5.60 4.65 12.91
C PHE A 102 4.85 3.74 13.87
N GLY A 103 4.14 2.74 13.37
CA GLY A 103 3.45 1.74 14.21
C GLY A 103 4.40 1.00 15.16
N ALA A 104 5.61 0.67 14.72
CA ALA A 104 6.64 0.05 15.57
C ALA A 104 7.08 0.98 16.70
N VAL A 105 7.33 2.26 16.40
CA VAL A 105 7.70 3.28 17.40
C VAL A 105 6.58 3.47 18.42
N VAL A 106 5.32 3.51 17.98
CA VAL A 106 4.16 3.63 18.87
C VAL A 106 4.06 2.43 19.81
N LYS A 107 4.18 1.20 19.28
CA LYS A 107 4.18 -0.03 20.09
C LYS A 107 5.31 -0.04 21.12
N GLN A 108 6.51 0.37 20.73
CA GLN A 108 7.65 0.44 21.63
C GLN A 108 7.41 1.44 22.77
N LYS A 109 6.87 2.62 22.47
CA LYS A 109 6.52 3.63 23.49
C LYS A 109 5.43 3.12 24.44
N GLN A 110 4.42 2.44 23.92
CA GLN A 110 3.36 1.85 24.74
C GLN A 110 3.91 0.77 25.67
N ALA A 111 4.77 -0.13 25.17
CA ALA A 111 5.43 -1.15 25.96
C ALA A 111 6.31 -0.55 27.07
N ALA A 112 7.11 0.47 26.74
CA ALA A 112 7.93 1.18 27.73
C ALA A 112 7.08 1.85 28.81
N HIS A 113 5.97 2.49 28.44
CA HIS A 113 5.05 3.07 29.41
C HIS A 113 4.40 2.02 30.31
N ALA A 114 3.98 0.88 29.75
CA ALA A 114 3.42 -0.23 30.51
C ALA A 114 4.43 -0.77 31.55
N GLN A 115 5.68 -0.99 31.13
CA GLN A 115 6.74 -1.46 32.02
C GLN A 115 7.06 -0.45 33.14
N ILE A 116 7.07 0.85 32.84
CA ILE A 116 7.25 1.89 33.86
C ILE A 116 6.08 1.88 34.85
N SER A 117 4.84 1.73 34.38
CA SER A 117 3.67 1.68 35.25
C SER A 117 3.67 0.44 36.15
N GLU A 118 4.07 -0.71 35.62
CA GLU A 118 4.19 -1.96 36.36
C GLU A 118 5.28 -1.86 37.45
N ARG A 119 6.46 -1.32 37.11
CA ARG A 119 7.52 -1.08 38.11
C ARG A 119 7.07 -0.14 39.23
N LYS A 120 6.31 0.90 38.91
CA LYS A 120 5.75 1.82 39.92
C LYS A 120 4.72 1.12 40.81
N ALA A 121 3.85 0.30 40.24
CA ALA A 121 2.88 -0.48 41.00
C ALA A 121 3.56 -1.47 41.95
N LEU A 122 4.59 -2.18 41.48
CA LEU A 122 5.40 -3.10 42.31
C LEU A 122 6.14 -2.36 43.43
N ALA A 123 6.72 -1.19 43.14
CA ALA A 123 7.39 -0.38 44.16
C ALA A 123 6.42 0.08 45.26
N ALA A 124 5.24 0.57 44.88
CA ALA A 124 4.19 0.99 45.83
C ALA A 124 3.69 -0.19 46.69
N LEU A 125 3.53 -1.38 46.08
CA LEU A 125 3.12 -2.59 46.80
C LEU A 125 4.19 -3.02 47.81
N ASN A 126 5.47 -2.96 47.42
CA ASN A 126 6.59 -3.24 48.32
C ASN A 126 6.66 -2.24 49.48
N GLU A 127 6.46 -0.95 49.24
CA GLU A 127 6.38 0.06 50.31
C GLU A 127 5.24 -0.23 51.30
N MET A 128 4.05 -0.60 50.81
CA MET A 128 2.93 -1.00 51.67
C MET A 128 3.26 -2.22 52.52
N THR A 129 3.88 -3.26 51.95
CA THR A 129 4.22 -4.47 52.73
C THR A 129 5.31 -4.23 53.76
N VAL A 130 6.28 -3.36 53.48
CA VAL A 130 7.33 -2.98 54.44
C VAL A 130 6.74 -2.16 55.58
N THR A 131 5.88 -1.18 55.28
CA THR A 131 5.22 -0.36 56.30
C THR A 131 4.30 -1.20 57.20
N GLU A 132 3.54 -2.16 56.64
CA GLU A 132 2.74 -3.10 57.44
C GLU A 132 3.59 -4.00 58.35
N ARG A 133 4.73 -4.51 57.85
CA ARG A 133 5.65 -5.31 58.68
C ARG A 133 6.21 -4.49 59.84
N LEU A 134 6.71 -3.29 59.57
CA LEU A 134 7.24 -2.39 60.61
C LEU A 134 6.18 -2.05 61.66
N ALA A 135 4.94 -1.78 61.24
CA ALA A 135 3.84 -1.48 62.15
C ALA A 135 3.45 -2.67 63.06
N ARG A 136 3.64 -3.91 62.61
CA ARG A 136 3.43 -5.11 63.44
C ARG A 136 4.56 -5.31 64.44
N THR A 137 5.80 -5.05 64.06
CA THR A 137 6.96 -5.20 64.96
C THR A 137 6.95 -4.20 66.11
N ILE A 138 6.42 -2.98 65.90
CA ILE A 138 6.34 -1.93 66.95
C ILE A 138 5.21 -2.21 67.96
N LYS A 139 4.20 -2.99 67.58
CA LYS A 139 3.07 -3.34 68.45
C LYS A 139 3.29 -4.63 69.26
N SER A 140 4.40 -5.33 69.03
CA SER A 140 4.83 -6.51 69.81
C SER A 140 5.86 -6.11 70.86
#